data_AF-R6MM30-F1
#
_entry.id   AF-R6MM30-F1
#
_cell.length_a   1.000
_cell.length_b   1.000
_cell.length_c   1.000
_cell.angle_alpha   90.00
_cell.angle_beta   90.00
_cell.angle_gamma   90.00
#
_symmetry.space_group_name_H-M   'P 1'
#
loop_
_entity.id
_entity.type
_entity.pdbx_description
1 polymer ?
#
loop_
_entity_poly.entity_id
_entity_poly.type
_entity_poly.pdbx_seq_one_letter_code
_entity_poly.pdbx_strand_id
1 'polypeptide(L)'
;MVLAPIQHLKVEHLGNSNPRLHTDEVLIALSMSAVTNPTAELAMEALAGLRGSEVHSSVILSPVDENVFKKLGANVTFEPVYQTHSLYHK
;
A
#
# COMPACT_ATOMS: atom_id res chain seq x y z
N MET A 1 6.63 12.33 -12.60
CA MET A 1 5.57 11.42 -12.11
C MET A 1 6.25 10.29 -11.36
N VAL A 2 6.03 10.18 -10.05
CA VAL A 2 6.82 9.30 -9.15
C VAL A 2 6.46 7.81 -9.28
N LEU A 3 5.24 7.49 -9.73
CA LEU A 3 4.72 6.12 -9.79
C LEU A 3 5.29 5.28 -10.95
N ALA A 4 5.44 5.87 -12.14
CA ALA A 4 5.87 5.14 -13.33
C ALA A 4 7.24 4.43 -13.19
N PRO A 5 8.27 5.05 -12.59
CA PRO A 5 9.54 4.36 -12.34
C PRO A 5 9.40 3.12 -11.45
N ILE A 6 8.54 3.17 -10.41
CA ILE A 6 8.32 2.04 -9.49
C ILE A 6 7.63 0.89 -10.25
N GLN A 7 6.61 1.21 -11.04
CA GLN A 7 5.90 0.22 -11.86
C GLN A 7 6.81 -0.40 -12.93
N HIS A 8 7.63 0.42 -13.59
CA HIS A 8 8.61 -0.04 -14.57
C HIS A 8 9.64 -0.98 -13.95
N LEU A 9 10.15 -0.65 -12.76
CA LEU A 9 11.02 -1.53 -11.99
C LEU A 9 10.36 -2.89 -11.71
N LYS A 10 9.12 -2.91 -11.22
CA LYS A 10 8.41 -4.17 -10.92
C LYS A 10 8.28 -5.07 -12.15
N VAL A 11 7.87 -4.50 -13.29
CA VAL A 11 7.57 -5.29 -14.48
C VAL A 11 8.82 -5.65 -15.25
N GLU A 12 9.60 -4.65 -15.67
CA GLU A 12 10.69 -4.84 -16.64
C GLU A 12 11.98 -5.35 -16.02
N HIS A 13 12.18 -5.13 -14.71
CA HIS A 13 13.44 -5.48 -14.03
C HIS A 13 13.27 -6.57 -12.98
N LEU A 14 12.12 -6.63 -12.29
CA LEU A 14 11.85 -7.66 -11.27
C LEU A 14 10.99 -8.82 -11.79
N GLY A 15 10.51 -8.74 -13.03
CA GLY A 15 9.76 -9.82 -13.68
C GLY A 15 8.35 -10.04 -13.14
N ASN A 16 7.80 -9.08 -12.39
CA ASN A 16 6.43 -9.17 -11.89
C ASN A 16 5.44 -8.91 -13.02
N SER A 17 4.46 -9.79 -13.21
CA SER A 17 3.39 -9.56 -14.19
C SER A 17 2.34 -8.54 -13.73
N ASN A 18 2.34 -8.16 -12.45
CA ASN A 18 1.37 -7.25 -11.86
C ASN A 18 2.02 -5.89 -11.53
N PRO A 19 1.63 -4.79 -12.21
CA PRO A 19 2.17 -3.45 -11.97
C PRO A 19 1.50 -2.73 -10.79
N ARG A 20 0.57 -3.36 -10.08
CA ARG A 20 -0.08 -2.75 -8.91
C ARG A 20 0.94 -2.52 -7.81
N LEU A 21 0.83 -1.36 -7.19
CA LEU A 21 1.68 -0.96 -6.08
C LEU A 21 1.05 -1.40 -4.76
N HIS A 22 1.87 -1.95 -3.88
CA HIS A 22 1.48 -2.21 -2.50
C HIS A 22 1.45 -0.91 -1.70
N THR A 23 0.85 -0.97 -0.51
CA THR A 23 0.63 0.20 0.34
C THR A 23 1.95 0.87 0.73
N ASP A 24 3.03 0.10 0.94
CA ASP A 24 4.36 0.64 1.24
C ASP A 24 4.98 1.40 0.06
N GLU A 25 4.90 0.85 -1.14
CA GLU A 25 5.38 1.50 -2.38
C GLU A 25 4.61 2.81 -2.63
N VAL A 26 3.31 2.85 -2.35
CA VAL A 26 2.50 4.06 -2.44
C VAL A 26 2.92 5.09 -1.39
N LEU A 27 3.19 4.68 -0.15
CA LEU A 27 3.66 5.58 0.91
C LEU A 27 5.06 6.15 0.63
N ILE A 28 5.97 5.35 0.05
CA ILE A 28 7.27 5.83 -0.41
C ILE A 28 7.08 6.86 -1.53
N ALA A 29 6.22 6.59 -2.51
CA ALA A 29 5.93 7.52 -3.58
C ALA A 29 5.28 8.82 -3.07
N LEU A 30 4.41 8.72 -2.06
CA LEU A 30 3.84 9.87 -1.37
C LEU A 30 4.93 10.72 -0.71
N SER A 31 5.85 10.09 0.03
CA SER A 31 6.99 10.76 0.67
C SER A 31 7.89 11.49 -0.34
N MET A 32 8.21 10.86 -1.47
CA MET A 32 8.96 11.52 -2.55
C MET A 32 8.20 12.69 -3.18
N SER A 33 6.88 12.56 -3.32
CA SER A 33 6.04 13.61 -3.92
C SER A 33 5.96 14.84 -3.01
N ALA A 34 5.92 14.63 -1.70
CA ALA A 34 5.82 15.67 -0.68
C ALA A 34 6.95 16.71 -0.72
N VAL A 35 8.15 16.30 -1.18
CA VAL A 35 9.30 17.20 -1.41
C VAL A 35 8.95 18.39 -2.31
N THR A 36 8.03 18.22 -3.26
CA THR A 36 7.68 19.26 -4.26
C THR A 36 6.20 19.60 -4.32
N ASN A 37 5.36 18.87 -3.56
CA ASN A 37 3.91 19.01 -3.61
C ASN A 37 3.35 19.22 -2.19
N PRO A 38 2.88 20.44 -1.86
CA PRO A 38 2.36 20.73 -0.52
C PRO A 38 1.11 19.93 -0.17
N THR A 39 0.30 19.51 -1.14
CA THR A 39 -0.84 18.63 -0.88
C THR A 39 -0.40 17.22 -0.49
N ALA A 40 0.70 16.73 -1.05
CA ALA A 40 1.26 15.44 -0.66
C ALA A 40 1.90 15.49 0.74
N GLU A 41 2.52 16.60 1.12
CA GLU A 41 3.00 16.84 2.49
C GLU A 41 1.84 16.80 3.49
N LEU A 42 0.77 17.54 3.22
CA LEU A 42 -0.44 17.53 4.08
C LEU A 42 -1.03 16.12 4.23
N ALA A 43 -1.04 15.32 3.16
CA ALA A 43 -1.49 13.94 3.21
C ALA A 43 -0.55 13.05 4.05
N MET A 44 0.77 13.29 4.01
CA MET A 44 1.74 12.57 4.83
C MET A 44 1.56 12.90 6.32
N GLU A 45 1.37 14.18 6.66
CA GLU A 45 1.11 14.64 8.03
C GLU A 45 -0.19 14.03 8.60
N ALA A 46 -1.22 13.87 7.76
CA ALA A 46 -2.50 13.30 8.16
C ALA A 46 -2.45 11.79 8.52
N LEU A 47 -1.37 11.07 8.15
CA LEU A 47 -1.26 9.62 8.42
C LEU A 47 -1.34 9.27 9.90
N ALA A 48 -0.88 10.17 10.79
CA ALA A 48 -0.96 9.97 12.24
C ALA A 48 -2.41 9.82 12.73
N GLY A 49 -3.37 10.42 12.02
CA GLY A 49 -4.80 10.32 12.32
C GLY A 49 -5.41 8.94 12.07
N LEU A 50 -4.71 8.04 11.37
CA LEU A 50 -5.19 6.68 11.10
C LEU A 50 -5.06 5.76 12.31
N ARG A 51 -4.31 6.16 13.34
CA ARG A 51 -4.14 5.36 14.55
C ARG A 51 -5.47 5.17 15.27
N GLY A 52 -5.85 3.92 15.52
CA GLY A 52 -7.14 3.54 16.11
C GLY A 52 -8.31 3.58 15.14
N SER A 53 -8.07 3.84 13.84
CA SER A 53 -9.12 3.71 12.83
C SER A 53 -9.43 2.25 12.53
N GLU A 54 -10.68 1.97 12.20
CA GLU A 54 -11.13 0.65 11.78
C GLU A 54 -11.08 0.55 10.25
N VAL A 55 -10.45 -0.50 9.73
CA VAL A 55 -10.32 -0.79 8.30
C VAL A 55 -10.88 -2.18 8.01
N HIS A 56 -11.74 -2.28 7.01
CA HIS A 56 -12.27 -3.54 6.53
C HIS A 56 -11.88 -3.78 5.07
N SER A 57 -11.44 -5.00 4.77
CA SER A 57 -11.14 -5.45 3.41
C SER A 57 -12.06 -6.62 3.03
N SER A 58 -12.59 -6.59 1.80
CA SER A 58 -13.38 -7.70 1.24
C SER A 58 -12.52 -8.93 0.88
N VAL A 59 -11.21 -8.85 1.05
CA VAL A 59 -10.27 -9.97 0.85
C VAL A 59 -9.22 -9.99 1.94
N ILE A 60 -8.65 -11.16 2.19
CA ILE A 60 -7.43 -11.32 2.99
C ILE A 60 -6.35 -10.44 2.36
N LEU A 61 -5.70 -9.60 3.18
CA LEU A 61 -4.64 -8.70 2.72
C LEU A 61 -3.33 -9.45 2.50
N SER A 62 -2.47 -8.89 1.65
CA SER A 62 -1.09 -9.36 1.58
C SER A 62 -0.38 -9.07 2.92
N PRO A 63 0.62 -9.88 3.32
CA PRO A 63 1.40 -9.60 4.52
C PRO A 63 2.08 -8.23 4.49
N VAL A 64 2.40 -7.70 3.29
CA VAL A 64 2.98 -6.37 3.12
C VAL A 64 1.98 -5.30 3.54
N ASP A 65 0.77 -5.35 2.98
CA ASP A 65 -0.28 -4.35 3.24
C ASP A 65 -0.76 -4.43 4.70
N GLU A 66 -0.96 -5.63 5.25
CA GLU A 66 -1.34 -5.83 6.65
C GLU A 66 -0.31 -5.21 7.61
N ASN A 67 0.98 -5.44 7.35
CA ASN A 67 2.05 -4.87 8.17
C ASN A 67 2.10 -3.34 8.09
N VAL A 68 1.77 -2.75 6.95
CA VAL A 68 1.69 -1.28 6.81
C VAL A 68 0.57 -0.72 7.66
N PHE A 69 -0.65 -1.26 7.57
CA PHE A 69 -1.76 -0.81 8.40
C PHE A 69 -1.47 -0.99 9.90
N LYS A 70 -0.83 -2.10 10.28
CA LYS A 70 -0.41 -2.34 11.67
C LYS A 70 0.59 -1.28 12.15
N LYS A 71 1.56 -0.88 11.32
CA LYS A 71 2.52 0.20 11.63
C LYS A 71 1.84 1.57 11.72
N LEU A 72 0.83 1.82 10.89
CA LEU A 72 -0.03 3.01 10.98
C LEU A 72 -0.94 2.99 12.22
N GLY A 73 -1.03 1.86 12.92
CA GLY A 73 -1.83 1.69 14.13
C GLY A 73 -3.33 1.57 13.85
N ALA A 74 -3.72 1.19 12.64
CA ALA A 74 -5.10 0.90 12.29
C ALA A 74 -5.48 -0.53 12.68
N ASN A 75 -6.75 -0.72 13.06
CA ASN A 75 -7.34 -2.03 13.37
C ASN A 75 -7.94 -2.61 12.09
N VAL A 76 -7.37 -3.71 11.59
CA VAL A 76 -7.75 -4.28 10.29
C VAL A 76 -8.55 -5.56 10.49
N THR A 77 -9.64 -5.68 9.74
CA THR A 77 -10.41 -6.91 9.56
C THR A 77 -10.53 -7.25 8.07
N PHE A 78 -10.76 -8.52 7.76
CA PHE A 78 -10.99 -8.94 6.39
C PHE A 78 -11.95 -10.12 6.30
N GLU A 79 -12.68 -10.21 5.19
CA GLU A 79 -13.39 -11.42 4.82
C GLU A 79 -12.38 -12.57 4.56
N PRO A 80 -12.69 -13.83 4.90
CA PRO A 80 -11.79 -14.97 4.73
C PRO A 80 -11.73 -15.46 3.27
N VAL A 81 -11.53 -14.55 2.33
CA VAL A 81 -11.50 -14.78 0.88
C VAL A 81 -10.19 -14.26 0.31
N TYR A 82 -9.48 -15.06 -0.48
CA TYR A 82 -8.28 -14.60 -1.19
C TYR A 82 -8.63 -13.78 -2.42
N GLN A 83 -7.78 -12.80 -2.77
CA GLN A 83 -7.95 -11.95 -3.95
C GLN A 83 -7.88 -12.68 -5.31
N THR A 84 -7.37 -13.92 -5.32
CA THR A 84 -7.34 -14.79 -6.49
C THR A 84 -7.97 -16.14 -6.15
N HIS A 85 -8.26 -16.95 -7.16
CA HIS A 85 -8.70 -18.34 -6.97
C HIS A 85 -7.59 -19.28 -6.44
N SER A 86 -6.43 -18.73 -6.06
CA SER A 86 -5.37 -19.46 -5.38
C SER A 86 -5.60 -19.46 -3.87
N LEU A 87 -5.36 -20.60 -3.22
CA LEU A 87 -5.53 -20.79 -1.78
C LEU A 87 -4.44 -20.10 -0.93
N TYR A 88 -3.46 -19.42 -1.56
CA TYR A 88 -2.32 -18.80 -0.88
C TYR A 88 -1.88 -17.51 -1.56
N HIS A 89 -1.46 -16.54 -0.75
CA HIS A 89 -0.59 -15.44 -1.18
C HIS A 89 0.83 -15.98 -1.38
N LYS A 90 1.27 -16.08 -2.63
CA LYS A 90 2.70 -16.14 -2.96
C LYS A 90 3.20 -14.73 -3.20
#